data_AF-A0A4Y7XD52-F1
#
_entry.id   AF-A0A4Y7XD52-F1
#
_cell.length_a   1.000
_cell.length_b   1.000
_cell.length_c   1.000
_cell.angle_alpha   90.00
_cell.angle_beta   90.00
_cell.angle_gamma   90.00
#
_symmetry.space_group_name_H-M   'P 1'
#
loop_
_entity.id
_entity.type
_entity.pdbx_description
1 polymer ?
#
loop_
_entity_poly.entity_id
_entity_poly.type
_entity_poly.pdbx_seq_one_letter_code
_entity_poly.pdbx_strand_id
1 'polypeptide(L)'
;MKLFTKLALVSAVAISGQAMAMESMDDSALSSATGQDGISLGIALDHLTIENLYIHDNDGLSDAKETNFGYVAAGTNPVTPEVLGTSLGGTKKAGAITITGNGIAGDRNETNAIDIQANAAGGLAKFGTTNVLAKLDIDSDAGTGTSGAFLNIGAKVSGLDIAIGKIGVAKSNTAQASGAQRGIVAGSNNTIISGLTLKTGLTTANIQLGATPQGAMILLNGKMQGGLEISDLGIVDNAGGGTIQLGKISIADHGGSDLTTNAKVSVVPGALKIEAMSNATDMYIKSIKLGESSTLPAGYVKSIGDVEISNMNVSHSGIAGAVILVSGH
;
A
#
# COMPACT_ATOMS: atom_id res chain seq x y z
N MET A 1 84.30 16.08 -9.40
CA MET A 1 82.88 16.51 -9.45
C MET A 1 81.91 15.40 -9.89
N LYS A 2 82.21 14.58 -10.90
CA LYS A 2 81.30 13.48 -11.36
C LYS A 2 80.97 12.41 -10.29
N LEU A 3 81.89 12.13 -9.35
CA LEU A 3 81.61 11.21 -8.22
C LEU A 3 80.63 11.82 -7.20
N PHE A 4 80.69 13.13 -6.98
CA PHE A 4 79.83 13.84 -6.04
C PHE A 4 78.38 13.91 -6.54
N THR A 5 78.19 14.10 -7.84
CA THR A 5 76.86 14.10 -8.47
C THR A 5 76.21 12.71 -8.45
N LYS A 6 77.00 11.63 -8.61
CA LYS A 6 76.50 10.25 -8.48
C LYS A 6 76.16 9.89 -7.04
N LEU A 7 76.99 10.31 -6.09
CA LEU A 7 76.72 10.09 -4.67
C LEU A 7 75.50 10.90 -4.21
N ALA A 8 75.33 12.14 -4.69
CA ALA A 8 74.14 12.93 -4.44
C ALA A 8 72.86 12.32 -5.04
N LEU A 9 72.94 11.73 -6.25
CA LEU A 9 71.79 11.07 -6.88
C LEU A 9 71.42 9.75 -6.17
N VAL A 10 72.41 8.95 -5.76
CA VAL A 10 72.19 7.72 -4.98
C VAL A 10 71.66 8.07 -3.58
N SER A 11 72.15 9.14 -2.95
CA SER A 11 71.60 9.64 -1.69
C SER A 11 70.17 10.20 -1.83
N ALA A 12 69.81 10.80 -2.97
CA ALA A 12 68.44 11.28 -3.23
C ALA A 12 67.43 10.12 -3.39
N VAL A 13 67.85 9.00 -4.00
CA VAL A 13 67.02 7.78 -4.11
C VAL A 13 66.98 6.99 -2.80
N ALA A 14 68.06 7.02 -2.01
CA ALA A 14 68.08 6.39 -0.69
C ALA A 14 67.25 7.16 0.36
N ILE A 15 67.14 8.50 0.23
CA ILE A 15 66.28 9.35 1.07
C ILE A 15 64.81 9.35 0.59
N SER A 16 64.53 8.96 -0.66
CA SER A 16 63.15 8.64 -1.09
C SER A 16 62.65 7.29 -0.57
N GLY A 17 63.42 6.63 0.31
CA GLY A 17 62.99 5.51 1.13
C GLY A 17 62.01 5.87 2.25
N GLN A 18 61.43 7.07 2.25
CA GLN A 18 60.17 7.31 2.93
C GLN A 18 59.09 6.61 2.14
N ALA A 19 58.93 5.31 2.43
CA ALA A 19 57.68 4.58 2.37
C ALA A 19 56.57 5.33 1.61
N MET A 20 56.57 5.21 0.29
CA MET A 20 55.34 4.79 -0.36
C MET A 20 55.10 3.37 0.15
N ALA A 21 54.76 3.25 1.44
CA ALA A 21 53.83 2.22 1.84
C ALA A 21 52.74 2.40 0.81
N MET A 22 52.55 1.39 -0.04
CA MET A 22 51.27 1.21 -0.68
C MET A 22 50.30 1.34 0.48
N GLU A 23 49.68 2.53 0.59
CA GLU A 23 48.70 2.80 1.61
C GLU A 23 47.76 1.63 1.44
N SER A 24 47.74 0.75 2.44
CA SER A 24 46.77 -0.33 2.46
C SER A 24 45.48 0.41 2.16
N MET A 25 44.86 0.09 1.03
CA MET A 25 43.48 0.45 0.77
C MET A 25 42.71 -0.28 1.86
N ASP A 26 42.79 0.27 3.08
CA ASP A 26 41.90 0.02 4.17
C ASP A 26 40.54 0.31 3.55
N ASP A 27 39.66 -0.68 3.58
CA ASP A 27 38.36 -0.59 2.91
C ASP A 27 37.61 0.68 3.37
N SER A 28 37.95 1.22 4.55
CA SER A 28 37.56 2.55 5.04
C SER A 28 38.03 3.72 4.14
N ALA A 29 39.30 3.78 3.76
CA ALA A 29 39.84 4.79 2.85
C ALA A 29 39.24 4.65 1.44
N LEU A 30 38.99 3.42 0.98
CA LEU A 30 38.36 3.16 -0.32
C LEU A 30 36.85 3.46 -0.32
N SER A 31 36.15 3.20 0.78
CA SER A 31 34.75 3.59 1.00
C SER A 31 34.61 5.11 0.97
N SER A 32 35.51 5.83 1.65
CA SER A 32 35.53 7.31 1.63
C SER A 32 35.90 7.90 0.26
N ALA A 33 36.75 7.22 -0.53
CA ALA A 33 37.16 7.65 -1.85
C ALA A 33 36.15 7.31 -2.96
N THR A 34 35.34 6.26 -2.76
CA THR A 34 34.24 5.89 -3.68
C THR A 34 32.89 6.49 -3.28
N GLY A 35 32.77 7.06 -2.07
CA GLY A 35 31.55 7.68 -1.54
C GLY A 35 30.41 6.68 -1.31
N GLN A 36 30.73 5.41 -1.13
CA GLN A 36 29.73 4.33 -1.00
C GLN A 36 29.44 4.01 0.47
N ASP A 37 28.87 4.97 1.20
CA ASP A 37 28.34 4.80 2.57
C ASP A 37 26.98 4.07 2.58
N GLY A 38 26.81 3.08 1.70
CA GLY A 38 25.57 2.31 1.50
C GLY A 38 24.96 2.43 0.10
N ILE A 39 23.70 1.99 -0.04
CA ILE A 39 22.92 2.02 -1.29
C ILE A 39 21.61 2.77 -1.07
N SER A 40 21.38 3.86 -1.80
CA SER A 40 20.07 4.51 -1.86
C SER A 40 19.33 4.10 -3.14
N LEU A 41 18.13 3.54 -3.00
CA LEU A 41 17.23 3.21 -4.11
C LEU A 41 15.98 4.09 -4.04
N GLY A 42 15.63 4.74 -5.15
CA GLY A 42 14.41 5.53 -5.29
C GLY A 42 13.51 5.00 -6.40
N ILE A 43 12.21 4.91 -6.13
CA ILE A 43 11.19 4.64 -7.15
C ILE A 43 10.43 5.94 -7.41
N ALA A 44 10.46 6.43 -8.64
CA ALA A 44 9.91 7.73 -9.01
C ALA A 44 8.84 7.58 -10.08
N LEU A 45 7.67 8.19 -9.83
CA LEU A 45 6.62 8.43 -10.82
C LEU A 45 5.79 9.64 -10.38
N ASP A 46 5.31 10.40 -11.37
CA ASP A 46 4.49 11.57 -11.09
C ASP A 46 3.03 11.18 -10.84
N HIS A 47 2.49 10.24 -11.63
CA HIS A 47 1.12 9.70 -11.53
C HIS A 47 1.05 8.26 -12.05
N LEU A 48 0.05 7.52 -11.56
CA LEU A 48 -0.45 6.29 -12.18
C LEU A 48 -1.94 6.45 -12.47
N THR A 49 -2.30 6.46 -13.75
CA THR A 49 -3.69 6.53 -14.20
C THR A 49 -4.08 5.25 -14.93
N ILE A 50 -5.25 4.70 -14.59
CA ILE A 50 -5.86 3.56 -15.26
C ILE A 50 -7.20 4.04 -15.79
N GLU A 51 -7.40 3.94 -17.11
CA GLU A 51 -8.65 4.37 -17.75
C GLU A 51 -9.82 3.46 -17.35
N ASN A 52 -9.61 2.14 -17.39
CA ASN A 52 -10.61 1.14 -17.00
C ASN A 52 -9.93 -0.07 -16.34
N LEU A 53 -10.50 -0.56 -15.24
CA LEU A 53 -10.11 -1.83 -14.62
C LEU A 53 -11.30 -2.80 -14.69
N TYR A 54 -11.05 -3.99 -15.25
CA TYR A 54 -12.05 -5.05 -15.34
C TYR A 54 -11.50 -6.34 -14.75
N ILE A 55 -12.22 -6.90 -13.78
CA ILE A 55 -11.92 -8.21 -13.20
C ILE A 55 -12.99 -9.17 -13.71
N HIS A 56 -12.60 -10.11 -14.57
CA HIS A 56 -13.52 -10.97 -15.28
C HIS A 56 -13.78 -12.27 -14.52
N ASP A 57 -15.05 -12.52 -14.26
CA ASP A 57 -15.60 -13.79 -13.81
C ASP A 57 -16.14 -14.54 -15.05
N ASN A 58 -15.54 -15.68 -15.38
CA ASN A 58 -15.81 -16.39 -16.64
C ASN A 58 -16.96 -17.39 -16.56
N ASP A 59 -17.20 -17.97 -15.39
CA ASP A 59 -18.26 -18.94 -15.16
C ASP A 59 -19.54 -18.29 -14.62
N GLY A 60 -19.41 -17.16 -13.90
CA GLY A 60 -20.54 -16.41 -13.38
C GLY A 60 -21.23 -17.11 -12.22
N LEU A 61 -22.07 -16.37 -11.50
CA LEU A 61 -22.81 -16.92 -10.37
C LEU A 61 -23.76 -18.06 -10.81
N SER A 62 -23.61 -19.23 -10.17
CA SER A 62 -24.53 -20.37 -10.30
C SER A 62 -25.89 -20.03 -9.68
N ASP A 63 -26.97 -20.50 -10.31
CA ASP A 63 -28.30 -20.39 -9.73
C ASP A 63 -28.46 -21.29 -8.48
N ALA A 64 -27.68 -22.36 -8.40
CA ALA A 64 -27.62 -23.23 -7.23
C ALA A 64 -26.59 -22.72 -6.22
N LYS A 65 -26.94 -22.77 -4.92
CA LYS A 65 -25.99 -22.57 -3.84
C LYS A 65 -25.02 -23.76 -3.78
N GLU A 66 -23.81 -23.56 -4.27
CA GLU A 66 -22.70 -24.48 -4.10
C GLU A 66 -22.20 -24.37 -2.64
N THR A 67 -22.29 -25.43 -1.86
CA THR A 67 -21.86 -25.44 -0.44
C THR A 67 -20.38 -25.80 -0.27
N ASN A 68 -19.73 -26.27 -1.34
CA ASN A 68 -18.32 -26.61 -1.34
C ASN A 68 -17.48 -25.45 -1.88
N PHE A 69 -16.78 -24.76 -0.97
CA PHE A 69 -15.55 -24.03 -1.31
C PHE A 69 -14.47 -25.06 -1.63
N GLY A 70 -14.48 -25.63 -2.83
CA GLY A 70 -13.65 -26.78 -3.17
C GLY A 70 -12.91 -26.60 -4.49
N TYR A 71 -11.61 -26.32 -4.40
CA TYR A 71 -10.67 -26.60 -5.47
C TYR A 71 -10.81 -28.08 -5.87
N VAL A 72 -11.33 -28.36 -7.06
CA VAL A 72 -11.35 -29.72 -7.61
C VAL A 72 -10.01 -29.94 -8.30
N ALA A 73 -9.12 -30.72 -7.68
CA ALA A 73 -7.89 -31.13 -8.32
C ALA A 73 -8.22 -31.92 -9.60
N ALA A 74 -7.60 -31.54 -10.73
CA ALA A 74 -7.79 -32.19 -12.01
C ALA A 74 -7.59 -33.71 -11.89
N GLY A 75 -8.64 -34.49 -12.20
CA GLY A 75 -8.58 -35.96 -12.22
C GLY A 75 -9.40 -36.70 -11.16
N THR A 76 -10.10 -36.01 -10.26
CA THR A 76 -11.12 -36.65 -9.41
C THR A 76 -12.53 -36.47 -9.99
N ASN A 77 -13.32 -37.54 -9.96
CA ASN A 77 -14.71 -37.58 -10.42
C ASN A 77 -15.50 -36.48 -9.69
N PRO A 78 -16.26 -35.60 -10.37
CA PRO A 78 -16.92 -34.48 -9.71
C PRO A 78 -17.84 -35.01 -8.61
N VAL A 79 -17.52 -34.66 -7.36
CA VAL A 79 -18.46 -34.84 -6.26
C VAL A 79 -19.68 -34.01 -6.62
N THR A 80 -20.83 -34.66 -6.84
CA THR A 80 -22.07 -33.96 -7.15
C THR A 80 -22.35 -32.98 -6.01
N PRO A 81 -22.39 -31.66 -6.28
CA PRO A 81 -22.58 -30.70 -5.21
C PRO A 81 -23.92 -30.94 -4.52
N GLU A 82 -23.91 -30.97 -3.19
CA GLU A 82 -25.14 -31.02 -2.41
C GLU A 82 -25.83 -29.66 -2.52
N VAL A 83 -26.85 -29.59 -3.39
CA VAL A 83 -27.67 -28.40 -3.61
C VAL A 83 -28.56 -28.19 -2.38
N LEU A 84 -28.06 -27.42 -1.41
CA LEU A 84 -28.87 -26.91 -0.32
C LEU A 84 -29.69 -25.73 -0.86
N GLY A 85 -30.91 -26.05 -1.29
CA GLY A 85 -31.82 -25.18 -1.99
C GLY A 85 -32.06 -23.82 -1.32
N THR A 86 -31.62 -22.78 -2.03
CA THR A 86 -32.31 -21.51 -2.32
C THR A 86 -31.64 -21.00 -3.61
N SER A 87 -32.41 -20.62 -4.63
CA SER A 87 -31.85 -20.03 -5.86
C SER A 87 -31.11 -18.74 -5.51
N LEU A 88 -29.87 -18.59 -6.00
CA LEU A 88 -29.07 -17.36 -5.84
C LEU A 88 -29.40 -16.31 -6.92
N GLY A 89 -30.34 -16.62 -7.84
CA GLY A 89 -30.66 -15.77 -8.98
C GLY A 89 -29.55 -15.71 -10.04
N GLY A 90 -28.59 -16.62 -9.97
CA GLY A 90 -27.46 -16.71 -10.88
C GLY A 90 -27.86 -17.16 -12.29
N THR A 91 -27.08 -16.78 -13.30
CA THR A 91 -27.36 -17.17 -14.70
C THR A 91 -26.25 -18.02 -15.33
N LYS A 92 -25.17 -18.31 -14.58
CA LYS A 92 -23.95 -18.94 -15.09
C LYS A 92 -23.40 -18.24 -16.35
N LYS A 93 -23.59 -16.92 -16.41
CA LYS A 93 -23.06 -16.07 -17.48
C LYS A 93 -21.91 -15.26 -16.93
N ALA A 94 -20.86 -15.14 -17.72
CA ALA A 94 -19.67 -14.38 -17.37
C ALA A 94 -20.04 -12.93 -16.95
N GLY A 95 -19.53 -12.54 -15.78
CA GLY A 95 -19.65 -11.21 -15.22
C GLY A 95 -18.30 -10.51 -15.14
N ALA A 96 -18.30 -9.23 -14.79
CA ALA A 96 -17.09 -8.50 -14.46
C ALA A 96 -17.35 -7.53 -13.33
N ILE A 97 -16.40 -7.41 -12.40
CA ILE A 97 -16.30 -6.23 -11.55
C ILE A 97 -15.59 -5.17 -12.37
N THR A 98 -16.13 -3.96 -12.35
CA THR A 98 -15.65 -2.83 -13.16
C THR A 98 -15.23 -1.69 -12.26
N ILE A 99 -14.18 -0.98 -12.65
CA ILE A 99 -13.89 0.38 -12.20
C ILE A 99 -13.73 1.22 -13.46
N THR A 100 -14.51 2.29 -13.59
CA THR A 100 -14.54 3.17 -14.76
C THR A 100 -14.57 4.63 -14.33
N GLY A 101 -14.27 5.56 -15.25
CA GLY A 101 -14.50 6.99 -15.00
C GLY A 101 -15.94 7.29 -14.54
N ASN A 102 -16.10 8.36 -13.76
CA ASN A 102 -17.41 8.77 -13.24
C ASN A 102 -18.20 9.64 -14.24
N GLY A 103 -17.55 10.21 -15.26
CA GLY A 103 -18.16 11.07 -16.27
C GLY A 103 -18.64 12.42 -15.74
N ILE A 104 -18.16 12.85 -14.57
CA ILE A 104 -18.48 14.16 -13.98
C ILE A 104 -17.45 15.17 -14.50
N ALA A 105 -17.92 16.16 -15.26
CA ALA A 105 -17.05 17.16 -15.87
C ALA A 105 -16.20 17.90 -14.82
N GLY A 106 -14.88 17.89 -15.01
CA GLY A 106 -13.91 18.53 -14.12
C GLY A 106 -13.54 17.73 -12.88
N ASP A 107 -14.09 16.52 -12.70
CA ASP A 107 -13.68 15.59 -11.65
C ASP A 107 -12.37 14.88 -12.02
N ARG A 108 -11.56 14.49 -11.03
CA ARG A 108 -10.29 13.79 -11.23
C ARG A 108 -10.46 12.45 -11.96
N ASN A 109 -11.58 11.77 -11.73
CA ASN A 109 -11.94 10.51 -12.38
C ASN A 109 -12.98 10.71 -13.49
N GLU A 110 -13.07 11.89 -14.13
CA GLU A 110 -14.01 12.12 -15.24
C GLU A 110 -13.91 11.00 -16.29
N THR A 111 -12.68 10.70 -16.73
CA THR A 111 -12.37 9.65 -17.72
C THR A 111 -11.63 8.45 -17.12
N ASN A 112 -10.79 8.67 -16.10
CA ASN A 112 -9.95 7.63 -15.52
C ASN A 112 -10.68 6.85 -14.42
N ALA A 113 -10.60 5.52 -14.43
CA ALA A 113 -11.10 4.66 -13.36
C ALA A 113 -10.31 4.81 -12.06
N ILE A 114 -8.98 4.87 -12.15
CA ILE A 114 -8.10 5.00 -11.00
C ILE A 114 -7.06 6.06 -11.33
N ASP A 115 -6.87 6.99 -10.42
CA ASP A 115 -5.79 7.97 -10.47
C ASP A 115 -5.07 7.96 -9.12
N ILE A 116 -3.76 7.68 -9.15
CA ILE A 116 -2.89 7.63 -7.97
C ILE A 116 -1.77 8.64 -8.14
N GLN A 117 -1.61 9.50 -7.14
CA GLN A 117 -0.54 10.49 -7.07
C GLN A 117 0.05 10.55 -5.66
N ALA A 118 1.20 11.18 -5.50
CA ALA A 118 1.76 11.43 -4.17
C ALA A 118 0.86 12.42 -3.38
N ASN A 119 0.58 12.12 -2.12
CA ASN A 119 -0.15 13.02 -1.24
C ASN A 119 0.71 14.25 -0.93
N ALA A 120 0.25 15.45 -1.29
CA ALA A 120 0.97 16.71 -1.08
C ALA A 120 1.27 16.99 0.41
N ALA A 121 0.43 16.51 1.33
CA ALA A 121 0.62 16.70 2.77
C ALA A 121 1.60 15.69 3.40
N GLY A 122 1.92 14.58 2.71
CA GLY A 122 2.69 13.45 3.24
C GLY A 122 3.67 12.83 2.25
N GLY A 123 4.13 13.61 1.28
CA GLY A 123 5.03 13.16 0.22
C GLY A 123 6.48 13.03 0.68
N LEU A 124 7.23 12.14 0.05
CA LEU A 124 8.70 12.16 0.18
C LEU A 124 9.26 13.42 -0.48
N ALA A 125 10.43 13.87 -0.01
CA ALA A 125 11.18 14.93 -0.66
C ALA A 125 11.47 14.54 -2.12
N LYS A 126 11.25 15.47 -3.04
CA LYS A 126 11.51 15.26 -4.47
C LYS A 126 13.00 15.00 -4.72
N PHE A 127 13.30 14.12 -5.67
CA PHE A 127 14.64 14.03 -6.24
C PHE A 127 14.71 14.96 -7.45
N GLY A 128 15.27 16.16 -7.26
CA GLY A 128 15.15 17.24 -8.23
C GLY A 128 13.69 17.69 -8.38
N THR A 129 13.12 17.54 -9.57
CA THR A 129 11.72 17.89 -9.87
C THR A 129 10.74 16.73 -9.69
N THR A 130 11.22 15.50 -9.54
CA THR A 130 10.41 14.27 -9.59
C THR A 130 9.93 13.84 -8.21
N ASN A 131 8.65 13.46 -8.11
CA ASN A 131 8.12 12.84 -6.90
C ASN A 131 8.66 11.42 -6.75
N VAL A 132 9.09 11.07 -5.54
CA VAL A 132 9.58 9.71 -5.20
C VAL A 132 8.49 9.02 -4.39
N LEU A 133 8.03 7.84 -4.84
CA LEU A 133 7.03 7.07 -4.10
C LEU A 133 7.64 6.27 -2.97
N ALA A 134 8.86 5.76 -3.17
CA ALA A 134 9.56 5.01 -2.15
C ALA A 134 11.07 5.29 -2.22
N LYS A 135 11.69 5.36 -1.04
CA LYS A 135 13.13 5.45 -0.87
C LYS A 135 13.58 4.35 0.08
N LEU A 136 14.62 3.62 -0.28
CA LEU A 136 15.35 2.71 0.60
C LEU A 136 16.77 3.22 0.76
N ASP A 137 17.21 3.37 2.01
CA ASP A 137 18.60 3.60 2.36
C ASP A 137 19.12 2.35 3.06
N ILE A 138 20.03 1.62 2.40
CA ILE A 138 20.55 0.33 2.85
C ILE A 138 22.00 0.51 3.27
N ASP A 139 22.32 0.15 4.50
CA ASP A 139 23.68 0.21 5.02
C ASP A 139 23.95 -0.90 6.04
N SER A 140 25.20 -1.33 6.16
CA SER A 140 25.62 -2.35 7.12
C SER A 140 26.48 -1.72 8.22
N ASP A 141 26.25 -2.12 9.47
CA ASP A 141 27.02 -1.69 10.63
C ASP A 141 27.64 -2.91 11.31
N ALA A 142 28.90 -2.81 11.75
CA ALA A 142 29.61 -3.90 12.41
C ALA A 142 29.05 -4.22 13.82
N GLY A 143 28.29 -3.29 14.39
CA GLY A 143 27.78 -3.31 15.75
C GLY A 143 28.88 -3.27 16.79
N THR A 144 28.47 -3.28 18.06
CA THR A 144 29.39 -3.15 19.20
C THR A 144 29.65 -4.47 19.94
N GLY A 145 29.14 -5.61 19.44
CA GLY A 145 29.20 -6.92 20.12
C GLY A 145 29.56 -8.10 19.20
N THR A 146 29.85 -9.27 19.79
CA THR A 146 30.33 -10.48 19.08
C THR A 146 29.39 -11.02 18.00
N SER A 147 28.11 -10.67 18.05
CA SER A 147 27.13 -10.88 16.96
C SER A 147 26.31 -9.62 16.74
N GLY A 148 26.97 -8.47 16.87
CA GLY A 148 26.37 -7.15 16.84
C GLY A 148 26.16 -6.62 15.44
N ALA A 149 26.74 -7.22 14.40
CA ALA A 149 26.60 -6.73 13.04
C ALA A 149 25.15 -6.81 12.55
N PHE A 150 24.70 -5.76 11.85
CA PHE A 150 23.37 -5.70 11.28
C PHE A 150 23.35 -4.99 9.94
N LEU A 151 22.39 -5.36 9.10
CA LEU A 151 21.99 -4.57 7.95
C LEU A 151 20.82 -3.69 8.37
N ASN A 152 20.97 -2.38 8.20
CA ASN A 152 19.92 -1.41 8.41
C ASN A 152 19.32 -0.99 7.06
N ILE A 153 18.00 -1.01 6.99
CA ILE A 153 17.26 -0.53 5.82
C ILE A 153 16.26 0.51 6.30
N GLY A 154 16.56 1.78 6.03
CA GLY A 154 15.63 2.88 6.18
C GLY A 154 14.69 2.92 4.99
N ALA A 155 13.47 2.43 5.17
CA ALA A 155 12.43 2.48 4.15
C ALA A 155 11.51 3.68 4.40
N LYS A 156 11.23 4.46 3.36
CA LYS A 156 10.24 5.52 3.38
C LYS A 156 9.33 5.37 2.18
N VAL A 157 8.03 5.47 2.39
CA VAL A 157 7.01 5.41 1.35
C VAL A 157 6.13 6.63 1.47
N SER A 158 6.03 7.39 0.37
CA SER A 158 5.17 8.56 0.25
C SER A 158 3.73 8.20 0.57
N GLY A 159 3.01 9.09 1.25
CA GLY A 159 1.56 9.04 1.24
C GLY A 159 1.03 9.12 -0.19
N LEU A 160 -0.13 8.52 -0.43
CA LEU A 160 -0.82 8.48 -1.72
C LEU A 160 -2.16 9.20 -1.63
N ASP A 161 -2.53 9.89 -2.69
CA ASP A 161 -3.86 10.43 -2.93
C ASP A 161 -4.48 9.67 -4.10
N ILE A 162 -5.41 8.77 -3.77
CA ILE A 162 -5.99 7.77 -4.67
C ILE A 162 -7.43 8.16 -4.94
N ALA A 163 -7.75 8.46 -6.20
CA ALA A 163 -9.11 8.74 -6.64
C ALA A 163 -9.61 7.56 -7.48
N ILE A 164 -10.76 7.02 -7.09
CA ILE A 164 -11.39 5.85 -7.70
C ILE A 164 -12.75 6.29 -8.26
N GLY A 165 -12.94 6.04 -9.55
CA GLY A 165 -14.21 6.26 -10.24
C GLY A 165 -15.28 5.23 -9.85
N LYS A 166 -16.30 5.09 -10.70
CA LYS A 166 -17.45 4.22 -10.43
C LYS A 166 -17.02 2.77 -10.34
N ILE A 167 -17.41 2.09 -9.27
CA ILE A 167 -17.30 0.63 -9.16
C ILE A 167 -18.64 0.03 -9.54
N GLY A 168 -18.63 -0.95 -10.44
CA GLY A 168 -19.82 -1.57 -10.96
C GLY A 168 -19.67 -3.07 -11.18
N VAL A 169 -20.77 -3.66 -11.62
CA VAL A 169 -20.83 -5.02 -12.15
C VAL A 169 -21.39 -4.98 -13.56
N ALA A 170 -20.76 -5.68 -14.48
CA ALA A 170 -21.13 -5.68 -15.89
C ALA A 170 -21.12 -7.08 -16.50
N LYS A 171 -21.71 -7.21 -17.69
CA LYS A 171 -21.54 -8.43 -18.49
C LYS A 171 -20.14 -8.43 -19.09
N SER A 172 -19.43 -9.51 -18.86
CA SER A 172 -18.13 -9.77 -19.46
C SER A 172 -18.26 -10.04 -20.96
N ASN A 173 -17.37 -9.49 -21.80
CA ASN A 173 -17.24 -9.98 -23.19
C ASN A 173 -16.64 -11.39 -23.24
N THR A 174 -16.61 -12.05 -24.39
CA THR A 174 -15.87 -13.31 -24.50
C THR A 174 -14.36 -13.05 -24.48
N ALA A 175 -13.58 -13.93 -23.83
CA ALA A 175 -12.12 -13.84 -23.88
C ALA A 175 -11.64 -13.94 -25.34
N GLN A 176 -10.79 -13.01 -25.77
CA GLN A 176 -10.26 -13.01 -27.12
C GLN A 176 -9.09 -13.99 -27.24
N ALA A 177 -8.95 -14.62 -28.40
CA ALA A 177 -7.81 -15.51 -28.69
C ALA A 177 -6.49 -14.74 -28.88
N SER A 178 -6.56 -13.44 -29.18
CA SER A 178 -5.42 -12.54 -29.34
C SER A 178 -5.74 -11.15 -28.75
N GLY A 179 -4.70 -10.43 -28.32
CA GLY A 179 -4.83 -9.12 -27.66
C GLY A 179 -4.96 -9.21 -26.14
N ALA A 180 -4.67 -8.09 -25.46
CA ALA A 180 -4.66 -8.01 -23.99
C ALA A 180 -5.99 -7.50 -23.39
N GLN A 181 -6.95 -7.11 -24.23
CA GLN A 181 -8.19 -6.45 -23.80
C GLN A 181 -9.42 -7.30 -24.15
N ARG A 182 -10.23 -7.57 -23.14
CA ARG A 182 -11.51 -8.28 -23.26
C ARG A 182 -12.68 -7.32 -23.10
N GLY A 183 -12.66 -6.51 -22.05
CA GLY A 183 -13.66 -5.48 -21.80
C GLY A 183 -15.03 -6.06 -21.41
N ILE A 184 -16.01 -5.17 -21.37
CA ILE A 184 -17.39 -5.47 -20.97
C ILE A 184 -18.36 -5.22 -22.13
N VAL A 185 -19.55 -5.81 -22.06
CA VAL A 185 -20.62 -5.53 -23.02
C VAL A 185 -21.07 -4.08 -22.82
N ALA A 186 -21.10 -3.30 -23.90
CA ALA A 186 -21.51 -1.89 -23.86
C ALA A 186 -22.91 -1.74 -23.24
N GLY A 187 -23.06 -0.74 -22.36
CA GLY A 187 -24.33 -0.46 -21.67
C GLY A 187 -24.73 -1.48 -20.60
N SER A 188 -23.90 -2.48 -20.30
CA SER A 188 -24.20 -3.49 -19.27
C SER A 188 -23.69 -3.15 -17.88
N ASN A 189 -22.95 -2.05 -17.73
CA ASN A 189 -22.37 -1.66 -16.45
C ASN A 189 -23.46 -1.16 -15.48
N ASN A 190 -23.58 -1.83 -14.35
CA ASN A 190 -24.45 -1.45 -13.26
C ASN A 190 -23.59 -0.89 -12.12
N THR A 191 -23.68 0.41 -11.86
CA THR A 191 -22.89 1.06 -10.81
C THR A 191 -23.39 0.65 -9.43
N ILE A 192 -22.49 0.26 -8.54
CA ILE A 192 -22.77 -0.07 -7.14
C ILE A 192 -22.13 0.93 -6.17
N ILE A 193 -21.02 1.56 -6.58
CA ILE A 193 -20.37 2.64 -5.85
C ILE A 193 -20.12 3.79 -6.83
N SER A 194 -20.53 5.01 -6.46
CA SER A 194 -20.43 6.20 -7.32
C SER A 194 -18.99 6.66 -7.60
N GLY A 195 -18.08 6.31 -6.70
CA GLY A 195 -16.69 6.75 -6.65
C GLY A 195 -16.26 6.90 -5.20
N LEU A 196 -14.95 7.07 -4.97
CA LEU A 196 -14.41 7.50 -3.70
C LEU A 196 -12.97 8.04 -3.86
N THR A 197 -12.58 8.93 -2.96
CA THR A 197 -11.17 9.33 -2.81
C THR A 197 -10.62 8.81 -1.49
N LEU A 198 -9.37 8.34 -1.52
CA LEU A 198 -8.63 7.76 -0.40
C LEU A 198 -7.29 8.47 -0.23
N LYS A 199 -6.99 8.97 0.98
CA LYS A 199 -5.69 9.57 1.30
C LYS A 199 -4.91 8.69 2.28
N THR A 200 -3.62 8.52 2.01
CA THR A 200 -2.65 7.89 2.91
C THR A 200 -1.50 8.85 3.23
N GLY A 201 -0.83 8.66 4.36
CA GLY A 201 0.31 9.48 4.74
C GLY A 201 1.64 8.75 4.66
N LEU A 202 2.71 9.51 4.93
CA LEU A 202 4.07 9.02 4.89
C LEU A 202 4.24 7.86 5.87
N THR A 203 4.76 6.76 5.35
CA THR A 203 5.13 5.60 6.17
C THR A 203 6.64 5.46 6.16
N THR A 204 7.25 5.42 7.34
CA THR A 204 8.68 5.11 7.48
C THR A 204 8.82 3.80 8.22
N ALA A 205 9.71 2.93 7.77
CA ALA A 205 10.06 1.71 8.46
C ALA A 205 11.57 1.65 8.59
N ASN A 206 12.04 1.16 9.73
CA ASN A 206 13.42 0.74 9.86
C ASN A 206 13.44 -0.79 9.98
N ILE A 207 14.12 -1.43 9.06
CA ILE A 207 14.28 -2.87 9.02
C ILE A 207 15.72 -3.18 9.42
N GLN A 208 15.90 -4.06 10.40
CA GLN A 208 17.20 -4.55 10.83
C GLN A 208 17.27 -6.06 10.64
N LEU A 209 18.30 -6.53 9.94
CA LEU A 209 18.60 -7.94 9.76
C LEU A 209 19.95 -8.26 10.41
N GLY A 210 20.06 -9.42 11.08
CA GLY A 210 21.21 -9.76 11.91
C GLY A 210 20.94 -9.42 13.37
N ALA A 211 21.76 -8.56 13.97
CA ALA A 211 21.40 -7.93 15.24
C ALA A 211 20.22 -6.96 15.06
N THR A 212 19.42 -6.76 16.11
CA THR A 212 18.33 -5.78 16.10
C THR A 212 18.47 -4.76 17.25
N PRO A 213 19.51 -3.90 17.24
CA PRO A 213 19.66 -2.85 18.27
C PRO A 213 18.41 -1.98 18.48
N GLN A 214 17.54 -1.87 17.47
CA GLN A 214 16.26 -1.15 17.56
C GLN A 214 15.15 -1.88 18.35
N GLY A 215 15.42 -3.10 18.84
CA GLY A 215 14.50 -3.90 19.66
C GLY A 215 13.45 -4.73 18.89
N ALA A 216 13.37 -4.59 17.57
CA ALA A 216 12.52 -5.39 16.69
C ALA A 216 13.19 -5.54 15.31
N MET A 217 12.87 -6.61 14.57
CA MET A 217 13.38 -6.78 13.20
C MET A 217 12.83 -5.69 12.28
N ILE A 218 11.56 -5.33 12.44
CA ILE A 218 10.94 -4.20 11.73
C ILE A 218 10.29 -3.30 12.77
N LEU A 219 10.68 -2.04 12.77
CA LEU A 219 9.98 -0.98 13.48
C LEU A 219 9.34 -0.06 12.44
N LEU A 220 8.02 -0.16 12.32
CA LEU A 220 7.22 0.71 11.47
C LEU A 220 6.83 1.95 12.26
N ASN A 221 7.23 3.12 11.75
CA ASN A 221 6.88 4.44 12.26
C ASN A 221 6.15 5.20 11.13
N GLY A 222 4.83 5.02 11.07
CA GLY A 222 3.99 5.61 10.03
C GLY A 222 2.88 6.45 10.62
N LYS A 223 2.52 7.52 9.93
CA LYS A 223 1.33 8.28 10.24
C LYS A 223 0.59 8.66 8.98
N MET A 224 -0.71 8.43 8.96
CA MET A 224 -1.58 9.03 7.96
C MET A 224 -1.92 10.43 8.45
N GLN A 225 -1.27 11.44 7.88
CA GLN A 225 -1.48 12.83 8.27
C GLN A 225 -2.89 13.27 7.87
N GLY A 226 -3.66 13.80 8.83
CA GLY A 226 -5.10 14.04 8.64
C GLY A 226 -5.97 12.78 8.70
N GLY A 227 -5.38 11.63 9.05
CA GLY A 227 -6.08 10.36 9.23
C GLY A 227 -6.29 9.60 7.93
N LEU A 228 -7.09 8.53 7.99
CA LEU A 228 -7.71 7.95 6.81
C LEU A 228 -8.99 8.71 6.51
N GLU A 229 -9.04 9.36 5.36
CA GLU A 229 -10.26 10.00 4.85
C GLU A 229 -10.77 9.25 3.63
N ILE A 230 -12.04 8.89 3.67
CA ILE A 230 -12.83 8.44 2.52
C ILE A 230 -13.86 9.52 2.25
N SER A 231 -13.90 10.08 1.04
CA SER A 231 -14.85 11.11 0.65
C SER A 231 -15.60 10.72 -0.61
N ASP A 232 -16.76 11.37 -0.81
CA ASP A 232 -17.62 11.22 -1.99
C ASP A 232 -18.14 9.79 -2.23
N LEU A 233 -18.22 9.01 -1.14
CA LEU A 233 -18.69 7.63 -1.18
C LEU A 233 -20.22 7.57 -1.26
N GLY A 234 -20.73 7.12 -2.39
CA GLY A 234 -22.13 6.78 -2.61
C GLY A 234 -22.31 5.29 -2.88
N ILE A 235 -23.14 4.62 -2.09
CA ILE A 235 -23.57 3.23 -2.32
C ILE A 235 -24.89 3.28 -3.08
N VAL A 236 -24.94 2.69 -4.27
CA VAL A 236 -26.08 2.77 -5.18
C VAL A 236 -26.96 1.54 -5.05
N ASP A 237 -28.21 1.72 -4.65
CA ASP A 237 -29.25 0.72 -4.80
C ASP A 237 -29.94 0.93 -6.16
N ASN A 238 -29.46 0.21 -7.16
CA ASN A 238 -30.02 0.32 -8.51
C ASN A 238 -31.43 -0.28 -8.62
N ALA A 239 -31.84 -1.17 -7.70
CA ALA A 239 -33.16 -1.80 -7.74
C ALA A 239 -34.23 -0.90 -7.10
N GLY A 240 -33.93 -0.31 -5.94
CA GLY A 240 -34.79 0.67 -5.27
C GLY A 240 -34.61 2.10 -5.80
N GLY A 241 -33.58 2.34 -6.61
CA GLY A 241 -33.30 3.60 -7.28
C GLY A 241 -32.69 4.69 -6.39
N GLY A 242 -32.26 4.37 -5.16
CA GLY A 242 -31.72 5.33 -4.21
C GLY A 242 -30.21 5.18 -3.98
N THR A 243 -29.61 6.17 -3.32
CA THR A 243 -28.22 6.09 -2.86
C THR A 243 -28.09 6.31 -1.36
N ILE A 244 -27.14 5.62 -0.74
CA ILE A 244 -26.62 5.99 0.57
C ILE A 244 -25.36 6.80 0.31
N GLN A 245 -25.38 8.07 0.63
CA GLN A 245 -24.22 8.94 0.50
C GLN A 245 -23.62 9.25 1.85
N LEU A 246 -22.30 9.22 1.87
CA LEU A 246 -21.48 9.61 3.01
C LEU A 246 -20.64 10.80 2.56
N GLY A 247 -20.77 11.92 3.26
CA GLY A 247 -19.98 13.11 2.95
C GLY A 247 -18.48 12.85 3.19
N LYS A 248 -18.16 12.21 4.32
CA LYS A 248 -16.84 11.63 4.55
C LYS A 248 -16.87 10.56 5.64
N ILE A 249 -15.93 9.63 5.58
CA ILE A 249 -15.51 8.78 6.69
C ILE A 249 -14.11 9.24 7.06
N SER A 250 -13.89 9.62 8.31
CA SER A 250 -12.59 9.99 8.86
C SER A 250 -12.22 9.01 9.95
N ILE A 251 -10.97 8.52 9.93
CA ILE A 251 -10.41 7.69 10.99
C ILE A 251 -9.08 8.31 11.41
N ALA A 252 -8.92 8.60 12.70
CA ALA A 252 -7.72 9.19 13.26
C ALA A 252 -7.45 8.61 14.65
N ASP A 253 -6.28 8.88 15.20
CA ASP A 253 -6.00 8.61 16.61
C ASP A 253 -6.92 9.44 17.50
N HIS A 254 -7.29 8.89 18.64
CA HIS A 254 -8.21 9.52 19.58
C HIS A 254 -7.72 10.93 20.00
N GLY A 255 -8.57 11.93 19.80
CA GLY A 255 -8.24 13.34 20.13
C GLY A 255 -7.18 13.99 19.23
N GLY A 256 -6.78 13.32 18.15
CA GLY A 256 -5.82 13.81 17.15
C GLY A 256 -6.43 13.89 15.76
N SER A 257 -5.63 14.41 14.81
CA SER A 257 -5.98 14.42 13.38
C SER A 257 -5.29 13.32 12.59
N ASP A 258 -4.20 12.76 13.10
CA ASP A 258 -3.39 11.78 12.38
C ASP A 258 -3.78 10.36 12.82
N LEU A 259 -3.69 9.39 11.92
CA LEU A 259 -3.83 7.96 12.26
C LEU A 259 -2.43 7.33 12.34
N THR A 260 -2.05 6.85 13.52
CA THR A 260 -0.78 6.16 13.71
C THR A 260 -0.86 4.75 13.14
N THR A 261 0.08 4.40 12.27
CA THR A 261 0.16 3.07 11.62
C THR A 261 1.36 2.26 12.11
N ASN A 262 1.84 2.57 13.32
CA ASN A 262 3.03 1.93 13.88
C ASN A 262 2.81 0.45 14.14
N ALA A 263 3.87 -0.32 13.92
CA ALA A 263 3.92 -1.74 14.21
C ALA A 263 5.34 -2.17 14.58
N LYS A 264 5.44 -3.19 15.42
CA LYS A 264 6.69 -3.90 15.70
C LYS A 264 6.57 -5.32 15.19
N VAL A 265 7.54 -5.76 14.40
CA VAL A 265 7.64 -7.14 13.93
C VAL A 265 8.93 -7.75 14.46
N SER A 266 8.80 -8.85 15.18
CA SER A 266 9.93 -9.55 15.79
C SER A 266 9.79 -11.05 15.60
N VAL A 267 10.93 -11.71 15.41
CA VAL A 267 11.00 -13.17 15.53
C VAL A 267 11.24 -13.50 16.99
N VAL A 268 10.34 -14.28 17.57
CA VAL A 268 10.43 -14.81 18.94
C VAL A 268 10.53 -16.33 18.87
N PRO A 269 10.95 -17.03 19.93
CA PRO A 269 10.99 -18.49 19.92
C PRO A 269 9.65 -19.10 19.47
N GLY A 270 9.66 -19.81 18.34
CA GLY A 270 8.49 -20.51 17.80
C GLY A 270 7.48 -19.66 17.00
N ALA A 271 7.66 -18.34 16.87
CA ALA A 271 6.70 -17.50 16.13
C ALA A 271 7.29 -16.21 15.56
N LEU A 272 6.65 -15.71 14.51
CA LEU A 272 6.67 -14.29 14.16
C LEU A 272 5.61 -13.57 14.99
N LYS A 273 6.02 -12.54 15.73
CA LYS A 273 5.14 -11.70 16.54
C LYS A 273 5.02 -10.32 15.91
N ILE A 274 3.79 -9.86 15.72
CA ILE A 274 3.46 -8.52 15.23
C ILE A 274 2.62 -7.80 16.28
N GLU A 275 3.06 -6.62 16.70
CA GLU A 275 2.33 -5.74 17.63
C GLU A 275 1.94 -4.47 16.89
N ALA A 276 0.66 -4.13 16.85
CA ALA A 276 0.14 -2.97 16.11
C ALA A 276 -1.09 -2.37 16.83
N MET A 277 -1.60 -1.24 16.33
CA MET A 277 -2.84 -0.60 16.81
C MET A 277 -2.80 -0.22 18.30
N SER A 278 -1.65 0.23 18.80
CA SER A 278 -1.46 0.57 20.22
C SER A 278 -2.17 1.86 20.66
N ASN A 279 -2.59 2.69 19.70
CA ASN A 279 -3.30 3.93 19.98
C ASN A 279 -4.80 3.69 19.86
N ALA A 280 -5.58 4.33 20.73
CA ALA A 280 -7.02 4.42 20.53
C ALA A 280 -7.30 5.25 19.27
N THR A 281 -8.38 4.92 18.57
CA THR A 281 -8.78 5.59 17.33
C THR A 281 -10.21 6.09 17.43
N ASP A 282 -10.49 7.18 16.75
CA ASP A 282 -11.84 7.70 16.52
C ASP A 282 -12.25 7.40 15.07
N MET A 283 -13.52 7.09 14.85
CA MET A 283 -14.14 7.02 13.52
C MET A 283 -15.31 8.00 13.48
N TYR A 284 -15.35 8.82 12.44
CA TYR A 284 -16.42 9.78 12.21
C TYR A 284 -16.98 9.62 10.80
N ILE A 285 -18.29 9.44 10.69
CA ILE A 285 -19.01 9.37 9.43
C ILE A 285 -19.90 10.60 9.34
N LYS A 286 -19.60 11.49 8.41
CA LYS A 286 -20.29 12.77 8.24
C LYS A 286 -21.37 12.69 7.17
N SER A 287 -22.49 13.35 7.42
CA SER A 287 -23.56 13.64 6.47
C SER A 287 -24.10 12.37 5.80
N ILE A 288 -24.54 11.39 6.59
CA ILE A 288 -25.20 10.19 6.07
C ILE A 288 -26.55 10.59 5.49
N LYS A 289 -26.67 10.52 4.16
CA LYS A 289 -27.85 10.85 3.39
C LYS A 289 -28.39 9.60 2.71
N LEU A 290 -29.70 9.45 2.73
CA LEU A 290 -30.42 8.33 2.16
C LEU A 290 -31.37 8.81 1.06
N GLY A 291 -31.40 8.04 -0.02
CA GLY A 291 -32.42 8.16 -1.06
C GLY A 291 -32.22 9.32 -2.01
N GLU A 292 -31.01 9.90 -2.12
CA GLU A 292 -30.78 10.76 -3.28
C GLU A 292 -30.79 9.89 -4.54
N SER A 293 -31.50 10.39 -5.54
CA SER A 293 -31.68 9.70 -6.80
C SER A 293 -31.93 10.72 -7.90
N SER A 294 -31.39 10.46 -9.09
CA SER A 294 -31.74 11.21 -10.30
C SER A 294 -33.18 10.98 -10.76
N THR A 295 -33.87 9.96 -10.23
CA THR A 295 -35.27 9.65 -10.54
C THR A 295 -36.26 10.12 -9.48
N LEU A 296 -35.78 10.50 -8.29
CA LEU A 296 -36.61 11.08 -7.24
C LEU A 296 -36.60 12.62 -7.33
N PRO A 297 -37.71 13.30 -7.01
CA PRO A 297 -37.76 14.76 -7.01
C PRO A 297 -36.69 15.35 -6.09
N ALA A 298 -36.11 16.49 -6.49
CA ALA A 298 -35.18 17.24 -5.65
C ALA A 298 -35.79 17.49 -4.26
N GLY A 299 -35.07 17.11 -3.19
CA GLY A 299 -35.52 17.26 -1.79
C GLY A 299 -36.00 15.98 -1.09
N TYR A 300 -35.98 14.81 -1.76
CA TYR A 300 -36.30 13.51 -1.13
C TYR A 300 -35.14 12.89 -0.33
N VAL A 301 -34.03 13.60 -0.17
CA VAL A 301 -32.89 13.14 0.63
C VAL A 301 -33.24 13.19 2.11
N LYS A 302 -33.22 12.03 2.79
CA LYS A 302 -33.35 11.95 4.24
C LYS A 302 -31.97 11.81 4.85
N SER A 303 -31.62 12.68 5.78
CA SER A 303 -30.36 12.58 6.51
C SER A 303 -30.55 11.76 7.79
N ILE A 304 -29.64 10.83 8.05
CA ILE A 304 -29.47 10.22 9.38
C ILE A 304 -28.63 11.16 10.27
N GLY A 305 -27.90 12.11 9.68
CA GLY A 305 -26.95 12.97 10.37
C GLY A 305 -25.55 12.37 10.34
N ASP A 306 -24.82 12.51 11.45
CA ASP A 306 -23.44 12.06 11.57
C ASP A 306 -23.37 10.89 12.57
N VAL A 307 -22.38 10.01 12.41
CA VAL A 307 -22.10 8.91 13.34
C VAL A 307 -20.67 9.05 13.84
N GLU A 308 -20.50 8.98 15.15
CA GLU A 308 -19.20 9.05 15.81
C GLU A 308 -18.98 7.80 16.66
N ILE A 309 -17.80 7.20 16.51
CA ILE A 309 -17.26 6.15 17.37
C ILE A 309 -15.99 6.74 17.97
N SER A 310 -16.01 7.01 19.27
CA SER A 310 -14.87 7.62 19.94
C SER A 310 -14.14 6.64 20.84
N ASN A 311 -12.81 6.79 20.92
CA ASN A 311 -11.90 6.04 21.79
C ASN A 311 -11.97 4.53 21.59
N MET A 312 -12.05 4.10 20.33
CA MET A 312 -11.99 2.68 19.97
C MET A 312 -10.60 2.15 20.29
N ASN A 313 -10.52 1.27 21.28
CA ASN A 313 -9.28 0.70 21.77
C ASN A 313 -9.21 -0.79 21.43
N VAL A 314 -8.07 -1.22 20.90
CA VAL A 314 -7.76 -2.63 20.70
C VAL A 314 -6.77 -3.03 21.79
N SER A 315 -7.03 -4.12 22.50
CA SER A 315 -6.12 -4.61 23.53
C SER A 315 -6.01 -6.13 23.51
N HIS A 316 -4.84 -6.61 23.94
CA HIS A 316 -4.56 -8.02 24.12
C HIS A 316 -3.98 -8.23 25.52
N SER A 317 -4.60 -9.12 26.31
CA SER A 317 -4.13 -9.47 27.65
C SER A 317 -3.94 -8.25 28.59
N GLY A 318 -4.78 -7.23 28.45
CA GLY A 318 -4.73 -6.00 29.25
C GLY A 318 -3.70 -4.96 28.78
N ILE A 319 -3.01 -5.20 27.66
CA ILE A 319 -2.06 -4.26 27.04
C ILE A 319 -2.70 -3.67 25.77
N ALA A 320 -2.53 -2.37 25.55
CA ALA A 320 -2.99 -1.71 24.32
C ALA A 320 -2.27 -2.26 23.08
N GLY A 321 -3.03 -2.46 22.01
CA GLY A 321 -2.57 -3.05 20.76
C GLY A 321 -3.11 -4.45 20.49
N ALA A 322 -3.18 -4.79 19.21
CA ALA A 322 -3.35 -6.14 18.73
C ALA A 322 -2.00 -6.87 18.72
N VAL A 323 -2.01 -8.16 19.07
CA VAL A 323 -0.87 -9.07 18.90
C VAL A 323 -1.28 -10.14 17.89
N ILE A 324 -0.54 -10.23 16.79
CA ILE A 324 -0.69 -11.30 15.79
C ILE A 324 0.51 -12.23 15.94
N LEU A 325 0.24 -13.52 16.11
CA LEU A 325 1.25 -14.57 16.20
C LEU A 325 1.12 -15.48 14.98
N VAL A 326 2.21 -15.67 14.25
CA VAL A 326 2.29 -16.60 13.12
C VAL A 326 3.36 -17.64 13.43
N SER A 327 2.96 -18.91 13.57
CA SER A 327 3.87 -20.04 13.80
C SER A 327 3.70 -21.09 12.70
N GLY A 328 4.78 -21.83 12.42
CA GLY A 328 4.70 -23.04 11.61
C GLY A 328 4.11 -24.22 12.38
N HIS A 329 3.85 -25.31 11.66
CA HIS A 329 3.57 -26.63 12.25
C HIS A 329 4.88 -27.32 12.63
#